data_AF-A0AAN4YB84-F1
#
_entry.id   AF-A0AAN4YB84-F1
#
_cell.length_a   1.000
_cell.length_b   1.000
_cell.length_c   1.000
_cell.angle_alpha   90.00
_cell.angle_beta   90.00
_cell.angle_gamma   90.00
#
_symmetry.space_group_name_H-M   'P 1'
#
loop_
_entity.id
_entity.type
_entity.pdbx_description
1 polymer ?
#
loop_
_entity_poly.entity_id
_entity_poly.type
_entity_poly.pdbx_seq_one_letter_code
_entity_poly.pdbx_strand_id
1 'polypeptide(L)'
;MVSGVFTKGLLLLGLLSGLALGQDEKPRYKDPSVPVEERVTDLLGRMTLEEKMSQLIQGAIGIVSFLPTGGTDSSQATSPIG
;
A
#
# COMPACT_ATOMS: atom_id res chain seq x y z
N MET A 1 27.74 -17.82 -48.17
CA MET A 1 26.94 -18.60 -47.19
C MET A 1 27.18 -18.10 -45.75
N VAL A 2 27.22 -16.77 -45.53
CA VAL A 2 27.61 -16.15 -44.24
C VAL A 2 26.60 -15.09 -43.76
N SER A 3 25.86 -14.44 -44.67
CA SER A 3 24.83 -13.44 -44.32
C SER A 3 23.73 -13.97 -43.40
N GLY A 4 23.31 -15.23 -43.58
CA GLY A 4 22.21 -15.81 -42.78
C GLY A 4 22.58 -16.06 -41.31
N VAL A 5 23.87 -16.24 -41.02
CA VAL A 5 24.36 -16.47 -39.65
C VAL A 5 24.36 -15.14 -38.88
N PHE A 6 24.69 -14.05 -39.57
CA PHE A 6 24.65 -12.68 -39.02
C PHE A 6 23.22 -12.21 -38.73
N THR A 7 22.27 -12.45 -39.65
CA THR A 7 20.87 -12.07 -39.45
C THR A 7 20.22 -12.87 -38.31
N LYS A 8 20.51 -14.17 -38.18
CA LYS A 8 20.04 -14.98 -37.05
C LYS A 8 20.68 -14.56 -35.73
N GLY A 9 21.96 -14.19 -35.72
CA GLY A 9 22.63 -13.63 -34.54
C GLY A 9 22.02 -12.31 -34.08
N LEU A 10 21.65 -11.43 -35.02
CA LEU A 10 20.96 -10.17 -34.73
C LEU A 10 19.53 -10.39 -34.20
N LEU A 11 18.81 -11.37 -34.75
CA LEU A 11 17.48 -11.77 -34.24
C LEU A 11 17.55 -12.42 -32.85
N LEU A 12 18.60 -13.20 -32.57
CA LEU A 12 18.81 -13.85 -31.28
C LEU A 12 19.24 -12.85 -30.19
N LEU A 13 20.00 -11.80 -30.56
CA LEU A 13 20.35 -10.70 -29.65
C LEU A 13 19.14 -9.79 -29.36
N GLY A 14 18.26 -9.56 -30.33
CA GLY A 14 17.04 -8.77 -30.14
C GLY A 14 16.00 -9.42 -29.22
N LEU A 15 15.90 -10.76 -29.22
CA LEU A 15 14.94 -11.49 -28.38
C LEU A 15 15.29 -11.46 -26.88
N LEU A 16 16.57 -11.27 -26.55
CA LEU A 16 17.04 -11.20 -25.15
C LEU A 16 16.76 -9.84 -24.49
N SER A 17 16.48 -8.80 -25.28
CA SER A 17 16.19 -7.45 -24.77
C SER A 17 14.76 -7.28 -24.21
N GLY A 18 13.88 -8.26 -24.43
CA GLY A 18 12.47 -8.21 -24.00
C GLY A 18 12.19 -8.67 -22.57
N LEU A 19 13.20 -9.17 -21.84
CA LEU A 19 13.07 -9.61 -20.44
C LEU A 19 13.55 -8.53 -19.45
N ALA A 20 13.17 -7.26 -19.67
CA ALA A 20 13.12 -6.33 -18.56
C ALA A 20 11.86 -6.65 -17.75
N LEU A 21 11.97 -7.62 -16.84
CA LEU A 21 10.96 -7.84 -15.80
C LEU A 21 10.78 -6.49 -15.10
N GLY A 22 9.59 -5.91 -15.20
CA GLY A 22 9.23 -4.72 -14.44
C GLY A 22 9.49 -5.02 -12.97
N GLN A 23 10.58 -4.49 -12.45
CA GLN A 23 10.86 -4.56 -11.03
C GLN A 23 9.84 -3.62 -10.39
N ASP A 24 8.76 -4.20 -9.87
CA ASP A 24 7.90 -3.50 -8.91
C ASP A 24 8.79 -3.25 -7.69
N GLU A 25 9.49 -2.12 -7.72
CA GLU A 25 10.39 -1.72 -6.64
C GLU A 25 9.51 -1.45 -5.44
N LYS A 26 9.43 -2.45 -4.55
CA LYS A 26 8.59 -2.40 -3.36
C LYS A 26 8.95 -1.13 -2.58
N PRO A 27 7.98 -0.23 -2.31
CA PRO A 27 8.26 1.02 -1.61
C PRO A 27 8.97 0.76 -0.28
N ARG A 28 10.00 1.55 0.07
CA ARG A 28 10.83 1.34 1.27
C ARG A 28 9.99 1.32 2.55
N TYR A 29 8.92 2.12 2.63
CA TYR A 29 8.04 2.11 3.81
C TYR A 29 7.39 0.74 4.10
N LYS A 30 7.26 -0.14 3.10
CA LYS A 30 6.72 -1.50 3.21
C LYS A 30 7.76 -2.56 3.58
N ASP A 31 9.04 -2.23 3.64
CA ASP A 31 10.09 -3.15 4.06
C ASP A 31 10.26 -3.08 5.58
N PRO A 32 9.98 -4.16 6.33
CA PRO A 32 10.15 -4.18 7.79
C PRO A 32 11.63 -4.15 8.23
N SER A 33 12.56 -4.43 7.33
CA SER A 33 14.01 -4.48 7.61
C SER A 33 14.65 -3.09 7.64
N VAL A 34 13.97 -2.09 7.07
CA VAL A 34 14.43 -0.70 7.01
C VAL A 34 14.12 0.02 8.33
N PRO A 35 15.01 0.91 8.84
CA PRO A 35 14.75 1.71 10.04
C PRO A 35 13.43 2.49 9.95
N VAL A 36 12.76 2.64 11.08
CA VAL A 36 11.44 3.30 11.14
C VAL A 36 11.48 4.71 10.56
N GLU A 37 12.50 5.51 10.89
CA GLU A 37 12.63 6.88 10.40
C GLU A 37 12.70 6.97 8.87
N GLU A 38 13.44 6.05 8.24
CA GLU A 38 13.51 5.98 6.77
C GLU A 38 12.17 5.58 6.15
N ARG A 39 11.45 4.65 6.79
CA ARG A 39 10.12 4.21 6.34
C ARG A 39 9.09 5.33 6.46
N VAL A 40 9.12 6.07 7.57
CA VAL A 40 8.25 7.23 7.80
C VAL A 40 8.54 8.33 6.78
N THR A 41 9.82 8.62 6.53
CA THR A 41 10.24 9.65 5.56
C THR A 41 9.77 9.31 4.14
N ASP A 42 9.96 8.06 3.69
CA ASP A 42 9.47 7.60 2.38
C ASP A 42 7.93 7.64 2.29
N LEU A 43 7.22 7.22 3.34
CA LEU A 43 5.76 7.26 3.37
C LEU A 43 5.21 8.69 3.32
N LEU A 44 5.71 9.57 4.18
CA LEU A 44 5.28 10.98 4.24
C LEU A 44 5.67 11.76 2.99
N GLY A 45 6.76 11.40 2.31
CA GLY A 45 7.14 11.99 1.02
C GLY A 45 6.15 11.67 -0.11
N ARG A 46 5.40 10.56 0.00
CA ARG A 46 4.45 10.07 -1.02
C ARG A 46 3.01 10.48 -0.77
N MET A 47 2.67 10.90 0.46
CA MET A 47 1.31 11.28 0.83
C MET A 47 0.96 12.71 0.40
N THR A 48 -0.29 12.91 -0.01
CA THR A 48 -0.89 14.23 -0.20
C THR A 48 -1.12 14.93 1.14
N LEU A 49 -1.39 16.24 1.11
CA LEU A 49 -1.70 17.00 2.32
C LEU A 49 -2.98 16.47 2.99
N GLU A 50 -4.00 16.12 2.20
CA GLU A 50 -5.27 15.58 2.68
C GLU A 50 -5.08 14.25 3.41
N GLU A 51 -4.25 13.36 2.87
CA GLU A 51 -3.92 12.07 3.48
C GLU A 51 -3.14 12.22 4.80
N LYS A 52 -2.26 13.22 4.90
CA LYS A 52 -1.57 13.58 6.14
C LYS A 52 -2.54 14.15 7.18
N MET A 53 -3.44 15.02 6.76
CA MET A 53 -4.47 15.62 7.63
C MET A 53 -5.42 14.55 8.19
N SER A 54 -5.83 13.57 7.37
CA SER A 54 -6.69 12.47 7.78
C SER A 54 -6.10 11.65 8.93
N GLN A 55 -4.78 11.40 8.92
CA GLN A 55 -4.10 10.65 9.99
C GLN A 55 -4.07 11.38 11.35
N LEU A 56 -4.19 12.71 11.35
CA LEU A 56 -4.26 13.49 12.59
C LEU A 56 -5.65 13.43 13.24
N ILE A 57 -6.66 13.02 12.50
CA ILE A 57 -8.03 12.88 12.99
C ILE A 57 -8.19 11.48 13.60
N GLN A 58 -7.77 11.34 14.87
CA GLN A 58 -8.06 10.13 15.64
C GLN A 58 -9.58 10.05 15.87
N GLY A 59 -10.27 9.13 15.18
CA GLY A 59 -11.58 8.67 15.65
C GLY A 59 -12.74 8.60 14.66
N ALA A 60 -12.60 8.90 13.36
CA ALA A 60 -13.73 8.72 12.44
C ALA A 60 -14.23 7.25 12.38
N ILE A 61 -13.35 6.28 12.63
CA ILE A 61 -13.73 4.85 12.66
C ILE A 61 -14.27 4.44 14.04
N GLY A 62 -13.71 4.96 15.14
CA GLY A 62 -14.18 4.64 16.49
C GLY A 62 -15.55 5.22 16.82
N ILE A 63 -15.86 6.44 16.36
CA ILE A 63 -17.18 7.06 16.59
C ILE A 63 -18.29 6.34 15.83
N VAL A 64 -18.02 5.86 14.61
CA VAL A 64 -19.02 5.13 13.81
C VAL A 64 -19.27 3.74 14.39
N SER A 65 -18.26 3.10 14.98
CA SER A 65 -18.41 1.82 15.69
C SER A 65 -19.02 1.94 17.09
N PHE A 66 -18.94 3.11 17.73
CA PHE A 66 -19.51 3.34 19.06
C PHE A 66 -20.91 3.96 19.03
N LEU A 67 -21.36 4.48 17.88
CA LEU A 67 -22.76 4.85 17.73
C LEU A 67 -23.60 3.57 17.74
N PRO A 68 -24.49 3.36 18.73
CA PRO A 68 -25.53 2.37 18.59
C PRO A 68 -26.32 2.79 17.35
N THR A 69 -26.18 2.04 16.26
CA THR A 69 -27.12 2.15 15.15
C THR A 69 -28.47 1.89 15.78
N GLY A 70 -29.27 2.93 15.96
CA GLY A 70 -30.50 2.94 16.74
C GLY A 70 -31.55 2.03 16.13
N GLY A 71 -31.36 0.72 16.26
CA GLY A 71 -32.41 -0.26 16.35
C GLY A 71 -32.98 -0.14 17.76
N THR A 72 -34.23 0.28 17.83
CA THR A 72 -35.03 0.45 19.03
C THR A 72 -35.35 -0.89 19.68
N ASP A 73 -34.37 -1.64 20.18
CA ASP A 73 -34.64 -2.78 21.03
C ASP A 73 -34.75 -2.30 22.48
N SER A 74 -35.97 -1.90 22.81
CA SER A 74 -36.41 -1.38 24.12
C SER A 74 -36.47 -2.46 25.21
N SER A 75 -35.62 -3.48 25.13
CA SER A 75 -35.67 -4.63 26.03
C SER A 75 -34.26 -5.09 26.38
N GLN A 76 -33.56 -4.30 27.19
CA GLN A 76 -32.72 -4.88 28.23
C GLN A 76 -32.48 -3.86 29.34
N ALA A 77 -33.22 -4.11 30.41
CA ALA A 77 -33.21 -3.39 31.65
C ALA A 77 -31.87 -3.57 32.39
N THR A 78 -31.40 -2.46 32.96
CA THR A 78 -30.85 -2.33 34.33
C THR A 78 -29.88 -3.40 34.84
N SER A 79 -28.63 -2.98 35.07
CA SER A 79 -27.99 -3.14 36.39
C SER A 79 -26.92 -2.06 36.58
N PRO A 80 -26.92 -1.31 37.71
CA PRO A 80 -25.86 -0.38 38.02
C PRO A 80 -24.64 -1.14 38.54
N ILE A 81 -23.46 -0.74 38.07
CA ILE A 81 -22.17 -1.17 38.59
C ILE A 81 -21.99 -0.51 39.97
N GLY A 82 -21.50 -1.29 40.95
CA GLY A 82 -21.27 -0.84 42.33
C GLY A 82 -20.18 0.19 42.50
#